data_AF-A0A846T9A4-F1
#
_entry.id   AF-A0A846T9A4-F1
#
_cell.length_a   1.000
_cell.length_b   1.000
_cell.length_c   1.000
_cell.angle_alpha   90.00
_cell.angle_beta   90.00
_cell.angle_gamma   90.00
#
_symmetry.space_group_name_H-M   'P 1'
#
loop_
_entity.id
_entity.type
_entity.pdbx_description
1 polymer ?
#
loop_
_entity_poly.entity_id
_entity_poly.type
_entity_poly.pdbx_seq_one_letter_code
_entity_poly.pdbx_strand_id
1 'polypeptide(L)'
;MNIPVQTASDEAIARAAAPGFPDPAQIELLLSIGLFSPDDEIALRKVWAILKDQTDDYLDMTLGMLAAYPALRREQYAADFLDNPARLRDRFRQWLHETCFSPNEPHWIKQLYSEHSLTDSELTPGFRHIVALAYPLAAMARPFLLACESDHHDTERMQCALLKAILLQVALLSKLYIKDGLW
;
A
#
# COMPACT_ATOMS: atom_id res chain seq x y z
N MET A 1 -31.26 33.07 -17.77
CA MET A 1 -30.01 33.37 -17.05
C MET A 1 -29.40 32.04 -16.65
N ASN A 2 -28.45 31.54 -17.43
CA ASN A 2 -27.65 30.36 -17.08
C ASN A 2 -26.26 30.85 -16.70
N ILE A 3 -25.84 30.60 -15.47
CA ILE A 3 -24.43 30.67 -15.08
C ILE A 3 -23.99 29.23 -14.85
N PRO A 4 -23.01 28.71 -15.59
CA PRO A 4 -22.39 27.45 -15.29
C PRO A 4 -21.05 27.64 -14.57
N VAL A 5 -20.56 26.51 -14.05
CA VAL A 5 -19.18 26.18 -13.69
C VAL A 5 -18.76 26.50 -12.26
N GLN A 6 -19.04 25.52 -11.41
CA GLN A 6 -18.42 25.32 -10.10
C GLN A 6 -17.56 24.03 -10.11
N THR A 7 -16.90 23.72 -11.24
CA THR A 7 -16.17 22.46 -11.44
C THR A 7 -14.64 22.61 -11.42
N ALA A 8 -14.10 23.84 -11.37
CA ALA A 8 -12.65 24.07 -11.34
C ALA A 8 -12.04 24.06 -9.92
N SER A 9 -12.86 24.27 -8.88
CA SER A 9 -12.38 24.39 -7.49
C SER A 9 -12.16 23.02 -6.83
N ASP A 10 -12.97 22.02 -7.15
CA ASP A 10 -12.86 20.69 -6.52
C ASP A 10 -11.67 19.89 -7.07
N GLU A 11 -11.32 20.03 -8.36
CA GLU A 11 -10.11 19.43 -8.93
C GLU A 11 -8.81 20.10 -8.42
N ALA A 12 -8.85 21.39 -8.10
CA ALA A 12 -7.69 22.11 -7.57
C ALA A 12 -7.38 21.73 -6.12
N ILE A 13 -8.40 21.43 -5.32
CA ILE A 13 -8.25 20.95 -3.93
C ILE A 13 -7.72 19.51 -3.89
N ALA A 14 -8.05 18.69 -4.90
CA ALA A 14 -7.53 17.34 -5.04
C ALA A 14 -6.02 17.27 -5.39
N ARG A 15 -5.40 18.40 -5.75
CA ARG A 15 -3.98 18.46 -6.16
C ARG A 15 -3.06 19.22 -5.20
N ALA A 16 -3.58 19.73 -4.09
CA ALA A 16 -2.73 20.20 -3.01
C ALA A 16 -2.07 18.98 -2.36
N ALA A 17 -0.73 18.92 -2.37
CA ALA A 17 0.01 17.89 -1.67
C ALA A 17 -0.49 17.81 -0.22
N ALA A 18 -0.88 16.61 0.23
CA ALA A 18 -1.30 16.43 1.62
C ALA A 18 -0.19 16.98 2.54
N PRO A 19 -0.52 17.86 3.51
CA PRO A 19 0.49 18.52 4.32
C PRO A 19 1.39 17.47 4.99
N GLY A 20 2.71 17.61 4.79
CA GLY A 20 3.71 16.66 5.29
C GLY A 20 4.00 15.46 4.39
N PHE A 21 3.20 15.15 3.36
CA PHE A 21 3.49 14.06 2.42
C PHE A 21 4.76 14.36 1.61
N PRO A 22 5.64 13.37 1.37
CA PRO A 22 6.86 13.56 0.57
C PRO A 22 6.58 14.09 -0.83
N ASP A 23 7.45 14.97 -1.33
CA ASP A 23 7.34 15.46 -2.70
C ASP A 23 7.73 14.38 -3.72
N PRO A 24 7.36 14.53 -5.01
CA PRO A 24 7.65 13.54 -6.03
C PRO A 24 9.13 13.20 -6.19
N ALA A 25 10.05 14.17 -6.02
CA ALA A 25 11.48 13.93 -6.17
C ALA A 25 12.03 13.06 -5.03
N GLN A 26 11.51 13.23 -3.81
CA GLN A 26 11.84 12.33 -2.69
C GLN A 26 11.36 10.90 -2.95
N ILE A 27 10.16 10.73 -3.53
CA ILE A 27 9.61 9.42 -3.86
C ILE A 27 10.46 8.74 -4.95
N GLU A 28 10.83 9.48 -6.00
CA GLU A 28 11.73 8.99 -7.06
C GLU A 28 13.10 8.57 -6.51
N LEU A 29 13.67 9.34 -5.57
CA LEU A 29 14.91 8.97 -4.90
C LEU A 29 14.76 7.66 -4.11
N LEU A 30 13.68 7.49 -3.36
CA LEU A 30 13.41 6.26 -2.60
C LEU A 30 13.22 5.05 -3.53
N LEU A 31 12.53 5.22 -4.66
CA LEU A 31 12.41 4.20 -5.70
C LEU A 31 13.78 3.80 -6.24
N SER A 32 14.63 4.78 -6.55
CA SER A 32 16.00 4.52 -7.02
C SER A 32 16.84 3.78 -5.99
N ILE A 33 16.76 4.15 -4.71
CA ILE A 33 17.45 3.45 -3.59
C ILE A 33 16.93 2.02 -3.45
N GLY A 34 15.62 1.83 -3.60
CA GLY A 34 14.96 0.52 -3.60
C GLY A 34 15.21 -0.33 -4.84
N LEU A 35 16.05 0.14 -5.78
CA LEU A 35 16.36 -0.51 -7.05
C LEU A 35 15.10 -0.79 -7.88
N PHE A 36 14.10 0.08 -7.80
CA PHE A 36 12.90 0.01 -8.61
C PHE A 36 13.23 0.47 -10.04
N SER A 37 12.72 -0.28 -11.01
CA SER A 37 13.06 -0.13 -12.43
C SER A 37 11.81 -0.31 -13.32
N PRO A 38 11.87 0.06 -14.61
CA PRO A 38 10.77 -0.19 -15.53
C PRO A 38 10.35 -1.67 -15.63
N ASP A 39 11.28 -2.60 -15.42
CA ASP A 39 10.97 -4.03 -15.40
C ASP A 39 10.08 -4.40 -14.20
N ASP A 40 10.22 -3.71 -13.07
CA ASP A 40 9.36 -3.89 -11.90
C ASP A 40 7.93 -3.41 -12.20
N GLU A 41 7.74 -2.33 -12.97
CA GLU A 41 6.41 -1.89 -13.40
C GLU A 41 5.71 -2.97 -14.25
N ILE A 42 6.44 -3.57 -15.19
CA ILE A 42 5.94 -4.66 -16.02
C ILE A 42 5.58 -5.87 -15.14
N ALA A 43 6.45 -6.23 -14.19
CA ALA A 43 6.19 -7.33 -13.27
C ALA A 43 4.95 -7.06 -12.40
N LEU A 44 4.76 -5.84 -11.90
CA LEU A 44 3.58 -5.44 -11.14
C LEU A 44 2.29 -5.51 -11.96
N ARG A 45 2.32 -5.16 -13.25
CA ARG A 45 1.17 -5.37 -14.15
C ARG A 45 0.81 -6.85 -14.26
N LYS A 46 1.80 -7.75 -14.34
CA LYS A 46 1.58 -9.20 -14.31
C LYS A 46 1.02 -9.67 -12.97
N VAL A 47 1.55 -9.18 -11.85
CA VAL A 47 1.04 -9.46 -10.49
C VAL A 47 -0.45 -9.13 -10.40
N TRP A 48 -0.86 -7.94 -10.84
CA TRP A 48 -2.28 -7.58 -10.85
C TRP A 48 -3.11 -8.50 -11.76
N ALA A 49 -2.63 -8.78 -12.98
CA ALA A 49 -3.34 -9.65 -13.92
C ALA A 49 -3.62 -11.04 -13.34
N ILE A 50 -2.71 -11.57 -12.52
CA ILE A 50 -2.85 -12.84 -11.80
C ILE A 50 -3.76 -12.70 -10.57
N LEU A 51 -3.57 -11.66 -9.75
CA LEU A 51 -4.22 -11.55 -8.45
C LEU A 51 -5.63 -10.95 -8.48
N LYS A 52 -6.02 -10.21 -9.53
CA LYS A 52 -7.28 -9.44 -9.57
C LYS A 52 -8.55 -10.25 -9.27
N ASP A 53 -8.57 -11.53 -9.64
CA ASP A 53 -9.74 -12.42 -9.47
C ASP A 53 -9.64 -13.28 -8.19
N GLN A 54 -8.54 -13.14 -7.44
CA GLN A 54 -8.22 -13.89 -6.23
C GLN A 54 -7.71 -12.98 -5.09
N THR A 55 -8.08 -11.70 -5.12
CA THR A 55 -7.69 -10.73 -4.08
C THR A 55 -8.21 -11.12 -2.71
N ASP A 56 -9.38 -11.73 -2.66
CA ASP A 56 -10.05 -12.11 -1.42
C ASP A 56 -9.35 -13.32 -0.79
N ASP A 57 -8.95 -14.31 -1.60
CA ASP A 57 -8.15 -15.44 -1.13
C ASP A 57 -6.77 -14.99 -0.65
N TYR A 58 -6.14 -14.05 -1.35
CA TYR A 58 -4.86 -13.46 -0.93
C TYR A 58 -4.99 -12.71 0.41
N LEU A 59 -6.08 -11.95 0.60
CA LEU A 59 -6.39 -11.31 1.86
C LEU A 59 -6.59 -12.36 2.97
N ASP A 60 -7.40 -13.38 2.74
CA ASP A 60 -7.70 -14.41 3.74
C ASP A 60 -6.42 -15.18 4.15
N MET A 61 -5.54 -15.47 3.19
CA MET A 61 -4.23 -16.08 3.45
C MET A 61 -3.36 -15.18 4.34
N THR A 62 -3.35 -13.87 4.05
CA THR A 62 -2.61 -12.86 4.83
C THR A 62 -3.19 -12.71 6.24
N LEU A 63 -4.51 -12.62 6.39
CA LEU A 63 -5.19 -12.53 7.69
C LEU A 63 -4.96 -13.79 8.53
N GLY A 64 -4.98 -14.97 7.90
CA GLY A 64 -4.66 -16.23 8.56
C GLY A 64 -3.23 -16.26 9.13
N MET A 65 -2.26 -15.74 8.38
CA MET A 65 -0.88 -15.57 8.86
C MET A 65 -0.81 -14.58 10.03
N LEU A 66 -1.48 -13.42 9.94
CA LEU A 66 -1.52 -12.42 11.01
C LEU A 66 -2.14 -12.97 12.30
N ALA A 67 -3.17 -13.81 12.19
CA ALA A 67 -3.85 -14.43 13.33
C ALA A 67 -2.93 -15.33 14.17
N ALA A 68 -1.83 -15.84 13.58
CA ALA A 68 -0.83 -16.62 14.29
C ALA A 68 0.03 -15.80 15.27
N TYR A 69 -0.06 -14.46 15.25
CA TYR A 69 0.74 -13.56 16.09
C TYR A 69 -0.14 -12.82 17.12
N PRO A 70 -0.18 -13.28 18.40
CA PRO A 70 -0.98 -12.63 19.44
C PRO A 70 -0.67 -11.15 19.68
N ALA A 71 0.56 -10.71 19.39
CA ALA A 71 0.97 -9.31 19.51
C ALA A 71 0.22 -8.39 18.53
N LEU A 72 -0.04 -8.85 17.30
CA LEU A 72 -0.75 -8.08 16.28
C LEU A 72 -2.25 -7.98 16.59
N ARG A 73 -2.83 -9.00 17.21
CA ARG A 73 -4.25 -8.97 17.65
C ARG A 73 -4.52 -7.91 18.74
N ARG A 74 -3.52 -7.60 19.57
CA ARG A 74 -3.66 -6.60 20.65
C ARG A 74 -3.60 -5.17 20.15
N GLU A 75 -2.98 -4.90 19.01
CA GLU A 75 -2.87 -3.55 18.43
C GLU A 75 -4.10 -3.15 17.61
N GLN A 76 -5.29 -3.69 17.93
CA GLN A 76 -6.57 -3.37 17.28
C GLN A 76 -6.62 -3.49 15.76
N TYR A 77 -5.66 -4.16 15.11
CA TYR A 77 -5.76 -4.65 13.72
C TYR A 77 -7.02 -5.47 13.44
N ALA A 78 -7.74 -5.92 14.49
CA ALA A 78 -8.92 -6.75 14.37
C ALA A 78 -10.21 -5.99 14.71
N ALA A 79 -10.21 -4.92 15.52
CA ALA A 79 -11.46 -4.33 15.99
C ALA A 79 -12.20 -3.57 14.88
N ASP A 80 -11.55 -2.58 14.26
CA ASP A 80 -12.15 -1.81 13.15
C ASP A 80 -12.25 -2.63 11.84
N PHE A 81 -11.40 -3.65 11.71
CA PHE A 81 -11.27 -4.48 10.52
C PHE A 81 -12.32 -5.62 10.47
N LEU A 82 -12.75 -6.14 11.62
CA LEU A 82 -13.78 -7.18 11.72
C LEU A 82 -15.20 -6.62 11.63
N ASP A 83 -15.40 -5.34 11.96
CA ASP A 83 -16.73 -4.72 11.97
C ASP A 83 -17.33 -4.53 10.56
N ASN A 84 -16.50 -4.52 9.50
CA ASN A 84 -17.00 -4.51 8.12
C ASN A 84 -16.07 -5.26 7.14
N PRO A 85 -16.23 -6.60 7.01
CA PRO A 85 -15.35 -7.42 6.18
C PRO A 85 -15.50 -7.14 4.67
N ALA A 86 -16.65 -6.64 4.21
CA ALA A 86 -16.85 -6.26 2.81
C ALA A 86 -16.00 -5.03 2.45
N ARG A 87 -16.05 -3.99 3.30
CA ARG A 87 -15.24 -2.78 3.12
C ARG A 87 -13.74 -3.08 3.18
N LEU A 88 -13.32 -4.02 4.03
CA LEU A 88 -11.93 -4.46 4.10
C LEU A 88 -11.47 -5.10 2.77
N ARG A 89 -12.29 -5.99 2.21
CA ARG A 89 -12.00 -6.61 0.90
C ARG A 89 -11.87 -5.59 -0.21
N ASP A 90 -12.81 -4.63 -0.27
CA ASP A 90 -12.76 -3.56 -1.27
C ASP A 90 -11.49 -2.71 -1.11
N ARG A 91 -11.14 -2.34 0.12
CA ARG A 91 -9.91 -1.58 0.41
C ARG A 91 -8.65 -2.36 0.06
N PHE A 92 -8.60 -3.65 0.38
CA PHE A 92 -7.46 -4.50 0.04
C PHE A 92 -7.29 -4.65 -1.47
N ARG A 93 -8.39 -4.86 -2.21
CA ARG A 93 -8.37 -4.91 -3.67
C ARG A 93 -7.89 -3.59 -4.26
N GLN A 94 -8.42 -2.46 -3.77
CA GLN A 94 -8.00 -1.13 -4.21
C GLN A 94 -6.52 -0.87 -3.91
N TRP A 95 -6.07 -1.19 -2.69
CA TRP A 95 -4.67 -1.09 -2.29
C TRP A 95 -3.76 -1.90 -3.20
N LEU A 96 -4.13 -3.15 -3.52
CA LEU A 96 -3.33 -4.01 -4.39
C LEU A 96 -3.30 -3.47 -5.83
N HIS A 97 -4.44 -2.98 -6.32
CA HIS A 97 -4.51 -2.32 -7.62
C HIS A 97 -3.58 -1.10 -7.69
N GLU A 98 -3.67 -0.18 -6.72
CA GLU A 98 -2.81 0.99 -6.63
C GLU A 98 -1.33 0.62 -6.51
N THR A 99 -1.02 -0.38 -5.67
CA THR A 99 0.35 -0.89 -5.52
C THR A 99 0.92 -1.39 -6.83
N CYS A 100 0.09 -2.06 -7.63
CA CYS A 100 0.51 -2.56 -8.92
C CYS A 100 0.59 -1.43 -9.96
N PHE A 101 -0.39 -0.53 -10.03
CA PHE A 101 -0.51 0.48 -11.09
C PHE A 101 0.26 1.77 -10.87
N SER A 102 0.27 2.25 -9.65
CA SER A 102 0.80 3.57 -9.27
C SER A 102 1.62 3.47 -7.97
N PRO A 103 2.68 2.65 -7.92
CA PRO A 103 3.46 2.44 -6.70
C PRO A 103 4.08 3.73 -6.16
N ASN A 104 4.37 4.70 -7.04
CA ASN A 104 4.89 6.03 -6.71
C ASN A 104 3.80 7.03 -6.25
N GLU A 105 2.52 6.72 -6.42
CA GLU A 105 1.41 7.58 -6.03
C GLU A 105 0.37 6.84 -5.18
N PRO A 106 0.74 6.33 -4.00
CA PRO A 106 -0.19 5.60 -3.15
C PRO A 106 -1.26 6.54 -2.57
N HIS A 107 -2.45 6.57 -3.20
CA HIS A 107 -3.55 7.46 -2.82
C HIS A 107 -4.01 7.23 -1.40
N TRP A 108 -4.08 5.96 -0.97
CA TRP A 108 -4.47 5.61 0.40
C TRP A 108 -3.51 6.19 1.46
N ILE A 109 -2.20 6.31 1.17
CA ILE A 109 -1.23 6.95 2.08
C ILE A 109 -1.46 8.46 2.08
N LYS A 110 -1.64 9.09 0.91
CA LYS A 110 -1.94 10.53 0.81
C LYS A 110 -3.20 10.88 1.63
N GLN A 111 -4.22 10.02 1.60
CA GLN A 111 -5.41 10.15 2.42
C GLN A 111 -5.08 10.05 3.92
N LEU A 112 -4.27 9.07 4.33
CA LEU A 112 -3.86 8.89 5.73
C LEU A 112 -3.14 10.13 6.29
N TYR A 113 -2.24 10.75 5.50
CA TYR A 113 -1.58 12.01 5.87
C TYR A 113 -2.58 13.14 6.06
N SER A 114 -3.59 13.23 5.19
CA SER A 114 -4.64 14.25 5.30
C SER A 114 -5.44 14.06 6.59
N GLU A 115 -5.83 12.82 6.91
CA GLU A 115 -6.60 12.51 8.14
C GLU A 115 -5.80 12.78 9.43
N HIS A 116 -4.51 12.45 9.46
CA HIS A 116 -3.64 12.67 10.62
C HIS A 116 -3.23 14.13 10.78
N SER A 117 -3.11 14.89 9.69
CA SER A 117 -2.89 16.34 9.79
C SER A 117 -4.06 17.08 10.46
N LEU A 118 -5.24 16.48 10.47
CA LEU A 118 -6.47 17.05 11.00
C LEU A 118 -6.80 16.56 12.41
N THR A 119 -6.19 15.46 12.87
CA THR A 119 -6.51 14.80 14.14
C THR A 119 -5.24 14.36 14.87
N ASP A 120 -5.15 14.66 16.16
CA ASP A 120 -4.03 14.26 17.04
C ASP A 120 -4.20 12.79 17.48
N SER A 121 -4.52 11.90 16.52
CA SER A 121 -4.88 10.51 16.76
C SER A 121 -3.63 9.63 16.84
N GLU A 122 -3.63 8.66 17.75
CA GLU A 122 -2.55 7.68 17.85
C GLU A 122 -2.54 6.77 16.62
N LEU A 123 -1.40 6.75 15.91
CA LEU A 123 -1.17 5.85 14.79
C LEU A 123 -1.14 4.40 15.29
N THR A 124 -2.20 3.67 14.99
CA THR A 124 -2.26 2.22 15.12
C THR A 124 -2.31 1.63 13.72
N PRO A 125 -1.46 0.61 13.42
CA PRO A 125 -0.58 -0.16 14.29
C PRO A 125 0.80 0.49 14.54
N GLY A 126 1.59 -0.09 15.45
CA GLY A 126 2.95 0.37 15.70
C GLY A 126 3.88 0.14 14.50
N PHE A 127 4.72 1.12 14.16
CA PHE A 127 5.55 1.10 12.95
C PHE A 127 6.45 -0.14 12.82
N ARG A 128 6.98 -0.66 13.93
CA ARG A 128 7.78 -1.91 13.95
C ARG A 128 7.05 -3.10 13.31
N HIS A 129 5.72 -3.16 13.46
CA HIS A 129 4.91 -4.22 12.88
C HIS A 129 4.68 -3.99 11.40
N ILE A 130 4.46 -2.75 10.97
CA ILE A 130 4.40 -2.39 9.55
C ILE A 130 5.68 -2.82 8.83
N VAL A 131 6.85 -2.51 9.41
CA VAL A 131 8.14 -2.94 8.87
C VAL A 131 8.26 -4.46 8.81
N ALA A 132 7.90 -5.16 9.90
CA ALA A 132 7.97 -6.62 9.97
C ALA A 132 7.02 -7.32 8.98
N LEU A 133 5.89 -6.68 8.62
CA LEU A 133 4.89 -7.21 7.70
C LEU A 133 5.20 -6.99 6.23
N ALA A 134 6.17 -6.15 5.89
CA ALA A 134 6.53 -5.86 4.50
C ALA A 134 6.89 -7.12 3.70
N TYR A 135 7.79 -7.95 4.24
CA TYR A 135 8.19 -9.21 3.58
C TYR A 135 7.07 -10.25 3.55
N PRO A 136 6.39 -10.58 4.67
CA PRO A 136 5.27 -11.52 4.66
C PRO A 136 4.22 -11.17 3.61
N LEU A 137 3.82 -9.90 3.50
CA LEU A 137 2.80 -9.49 2.54
C LEU A 137 3.19 -9.86 1.11
N ALA A 138 4.43 -9.59 0.68
CA ALA A 138 4.93 -10.03 -0.63
C ALA A 138 5.06 -11.55 -0.74
N ALA A 139 5.55 -12.23 0.30
CA ALA A 139 5.74 -13.69 0.31
C ALA A 139 4.41 -14.46 0.20
N MET A 140 3.33 -13.93 0.77
CA MET A 140 1.99 -14.52 0.71
C MET A 140 1.39 -14.48 -0.70
N ALA A 141 1.88 -13.62 -1.61
CA ALA A 141 1.48 -13.63 -3.01
C ALA A 141 2.11 -14.80 -3.80
N ARG A 142 3.21 -15.38 -3.33
CA ARG A 142 4.00 -16.36 -4.11
C ARG A 142 3.22 -17.60 -4.57
N PRO A 143 2.37 -18.25 -3.75
CA PRO A 143 1.60 -19.43 -4.19
C PRO A 143 0.66 -19.13 -5.36
N PHE A 144 0.07 -17.94 -5.36
CA PHE A 144 -0.80 -17.45 -6.42
C PHE A 144 -0.05 -17.20 -7.73
N LEU A 145 1.16 -16.63 -7.63
CA LEU A 145 2.02 -16.40 -8.80
C LEU A 145 2.47 -17.71 -9.45
N LEU A 146 2.90 -18.69 -8.63
CA LEU A 146 3.31 -20.02 -9.12
C LEU A 146 2.18 -20.83 -9.77
N ALA A 147 0.93 -20.58 -9.37
CA ALA A 147 -0.21 -21.27 -9.96
C ALA A 147 -0.48 -20.83 -11.41
N CYS A 148 -0.08 -19.60 -11.77
CA CYS A 148 -0.33 -19.01 -13.09
C CYS A 148 0.94 -18.90 -13.96
N GLU A 149 2.13 -18.89 -13.36
CA GLU A 149 3.41 -18.77 -14.06
C GLU A 149 4.30 -20.00 -13.81
N SER A 150 4.74 -20.63 -14.89
CA SER A 150 5.57 -21.85 -14.83
C SER A 150 7.06 -21.53 -14.75
N ASP A 151 7.47 -20.32 -15.16
CA ASP A 151 8.85 -19.87 -15.01
C ASP A 151 9.09 -19.32 -13.59
N HIS A 152 9.96 -20.02 -12.85
CA HIS A 152 10.38 -19.61 -11.52
C HIS A 152 11.04 -18.24 -11.50
N HIS A 153 11.79 -17.88 -12.54
CA HIS A 153 12.48 -16.60 -12.59
C HIS A 153 11.49 -15.44 -12.74
N ASP A 154 10.43 -15.62 -13.54
CA ASP A 154 9.36 -14.62 -13.65
C ASP A 154 8.54 -14.49 -12.37
N THR A 155 8.32 -15.60 -11.66
CA THR A 155 7.70 -15.55 -10.31
C THR A 155 8.55 -14.75 -9.32
N GLU A 156 9.86 -14.98 -9.29
CA GLU A 156 10.78 -14.25 -8.41
C GLU A 156 10.82 -12.75 -8.74
N ARG A 157 10.86 -12.39 -10.03
CA ARG A 157 10.76 -10.98 -10.46
C ARG A 157 9.48 -10.32 -9.96
N MET A 158 8.32 -10.98 -10.13
CA MET A 158 7.03 -10.48 -9.69
C MET A 158 6.96 -10.29 -8.16
N GLN A 159 7.44 -11.28 -7.39
CA GLN A 159 7.49 -11.18 -5.94
C GLN A 159 8.46 -10.06 -5.48
N CYS A 160 9.61 -9.91 -6.15
CA CYS A 160 10.59 -8.87 -5.84
C CYS A 160 10.01 -7.47 -6.12
N ALA A 161 9.37 -7.27 -7.28
CA ALA A 161 8.73 -6.01 -7.63
C ALA A 161 7.63 -5.63 -6.64
N LEU A 162 6.79 -6.60 -6.23
CA LEU A 162 5.77 -6.40 -5.20
C LEU A 162 6.40 -6.00 -3.85
N LEU A 163 7.48 -6.67 -3.45
CA LEU A 163 8.21 -6.33 -2.22
C LEU A 163 8.78 -4.91 -2.26
N LYS A 164 9.41 -4.51 -3.37
CA LYS A 164 9.94 -3.14 -3.52
C LYS A 164 8.83 -2.09 -3.39
N ALA A 165 7.67 -2.32 -4.02
CA ALA A 165 6.52 -1.41 -3.92
C ALA A 165 5.98 -1.33 -2.48
N ILE A 166 5.92 -2.45 -1.75
CA ILE A 166 5.52 -2.47 -0.34
C ILE A 166 6.54 -1.75 0.54
N LEU A 167 7.85 -1.96 0.32
CA LEU A 167 8.91 -1.28 1.06
C LEU A 167 8.89 0.23 0.83
N LEU A 168 8.60 0.69 -0.39
CA LEU A 168 8.37 2.10 -0.66
C LEU A 168 7.21 2.65 0.19
N GLN A 169 6.07 1.97 0.21
CA GLN A 169 4.93 2.36 1.04
C GLN A 169 5.28 2.41 2.53
N VAL A 170 6.04 1.44 3.03
CA VAL A 170 6.54 1.41 4.41
C VAL A 170 7.45 2.62 4.69
N ALA A 171 8.34 2.97 3.76
CA ALA A 171 9.19 4.15 3.88
C ALA A 171 8.36 5.45 3.91
N LEU A 172 7.33 5.56 3.07
CA LEU A 172 6.43 6.73 3.05
C LEU A 172 5.59 6.82 4.33
N LEU A 173 5.13 5.70 4.88
CA LEU A 173 4.41 5.68 6.17
C LEU A 173 5.30 6.09 7.33
N SER A 174 6.59 5.75 7.29
CA SER A 174 7.52 6.00 8.41
C SER A 174 7.58 7.46 8.86
N LYS A 175 7.35 8.42 7.95
CA LYS A 175 7.33 9.85 8.27
C LYS A 175 6.25 10.22 9.28
N LEU A 176 5.12 9.51 9.29
CA LEU A 176 4.05 9.72 10.27
C LEU A 176 4.48 9.29 11.68
N TYR A 177 5.49 8.42 11.81
CA TYR A 177 5.95 7.85 13.08
C TYR A 177 7.27 8.45 13.58
N ILE A 178 8.01 9.13 12.71
CA ILE A 178 9.35 9.64 13.01
C ILE A 178 9.23 11.13 13.37
N LYS A 179 10.08 11.58 14.30
CA LYS A 179 10.11 12.98 14.72
C LYS A 179 10.51 13.90 13.56
N ASP A 180 9.99 15.11 13.56
CA ASP A 180 10.32 16.13 12.57
C ASP A 180 11.84 16.29 12.39
N GLY A 181 12.29 16.31 11.14
CA GLY A 181 13.69 16.45 10.76
C GLY A 181 14.53 15.17 10.84
N LEU A 182 13.94 14.01 11.19
CA LEU A 182 14.63 12.72 11.22
C LEU A 182 14.17 11.73 10.14
N TRP A 183 13.27 12.15 9.23
CA TRP A 183 12.84 11.41 8.05
C TRP A 183 13.61 11.89 6.82
#